data_AF-A0A2E0L3I2-F1
#
_entry.id   AF-A0A2E0L3I2-F1
#
_cell.length_a   1.000
_cell.length_b   1.000
_cell.length_c   1.000
_cell.angle_alpha   90.00
_cell.angle_beta   90.00
_cell.angle_gamma   90.00
#
_symmetry.space_group_name_H-M   'P 1'
#
loop_
_entity.id
_entity.type
_entity.pdbx_description
1 polymer ?
#
loop_
_entity_poly.entity_id
_entity_poly.type
_entity_poly.pdbx_seq_one_letter_code
_entity_poly.pdbx_strand_id
1 'polypeptide(L)'
;MNDELTGQLTEEHWRIPEYALDSLWLETESETLQTAGAVGLFELTVPAQLLTLRWGGGSGPALARLRWQPDNLGWDGSVQIGGFIDALHMTSVERGEEIGVAVIFLGGQPLKPGTQPHPTMHSRHDVPYPVPSFEDPITDAVPESVTYWLAPEDSSLVTLAQDAMMNKLRVHCYGHLAPASGGWHWHFGLPIVMESITLFAP
;
A
#
# COMPACT_ATOMS: atom_id res chain seq x y z
N MET A 1 -8.76 -29.94 -13.60
CA MET A 1 -8.40 -28.55 -13.90
C MET A 1 -8.34 -27.90 -12.52
N ASN A 2 -7.15 -27.59 -12.03
CA ASN A 2 -6.97 -27.11 -10.66
C ASN A 2 -7.30 -25.62 -10.65
N ASP A 3 -8.57 -25.29 -10.37
CA ASP A 3 -9.01 -23.91 -10.09
C ASP A 3 -8.31 -23.31 -8.85
N GLU A 4 -7.48 -24.09 -8.15
CA GLU A 4 -6.72 -23.69 -6.96
C GLU A 4 -5.43 -22.90 -7.26
N LEU A 5 -5.07 -22.68 -8.53
CA LEU A 5 -3.82 -22.00 -8.91
C LEU A 5 -4.03 -20.73 -9.76
N THR A 6 -5.24 -20.53 -10.28
CA THR A 6 -5.58 -19.35 -11.08
C THR A 6 -6.41 -18.40 -10.23
N GLY A 7 -6.20 -17.10 -10.39
CA GLY A 7 -6.98 -16.10 -9.68
C GLY A 7 -6.91 -14.73 -10.32
N GLN A 8 -7.66 -13.80 -9.74
CA GLN A 8 -7.61 -12.39 -10.06
C GLN A 8 -7.23 -11.57 -8.82
N LEU A 9 -6.56 -10.45 -9.03
CA LEU A 9 -6.10 -9.59 -7.94
C LEU A 9 -7.26 -8.86 -7.26
N THR A 10 -8.25 -8.39 -8.04
CA THR A 10 -9.23 -7.41 -7.57
C THR A 10 -10.61 -7.98 -7.28
N GLU A 11 -11.38 -7.29 -6.43
CA GLU A 11 -12.82 -7.56 -6.28
C GLU A 11 -13.63 -7.16 -7.53
N GLU A 12 -14.89 -7.62 -7.62
CA GLU A 12 -15.77 -7.36 -8.76
C GLU A 12 -16.02 -5.86 -9.03
N HIS A 13 -16.00 -5.03 -7.99
CA HIS A 13 -16.37 -3.61 -8.07
C HIS A 13 -15.19 -2.65 -8.24
N TRP A 14 -13.95 -3.14 -8.16
CA TRP A 14 -12.76 -2.34 -8.37
C TRP A 14 -12.00 -2.83 -9.60
N ARG A 15 -11.34 -1.91 -10.30
CA ARG A 15 -10.56 -2.20 -11.50
C ARG A 15 -9.22 -1.51 -11.41
N ILE A 16 -8.18 -2.23 -11.82
CA ILE A 16 -6.82 -1.71 -11.88
C ILE A 16 -6.81 -0.51 -12.85
N PRO A 17 -6.35 0.68 -12.41
CA PRO A 17 -6.21 1.83 -13.29
C PRO A 17 -5.30 1.53 -14.49
N GLU A 18 -5.57 2.13 -15.65
CA GLU A 18 -4.84 1.82 -16.90
C GLU A 18 -3.32 1.94 -16.76
N TYR A 19 -2.83 2.92 -16.00
CA TYR A 19 -1.38 3.10 -15.79
C TYR A 19 -0.72 2.05 -14.90
N ALA A 20 -1.53 1.30 -14.14
CA ALA A 20 -1.04 0.29 -13.22
C ALA A 20 -1.05 -1.12 -13.82
N LEU A 21 -1.71 -1.33 -14.97
CA LEU A 21 -1.92 -2.67 -15.56
C LEU A 21 -0.61 -3.45 -15.73
N ASP A 22 0.43 -2.80 -16.24
CA ASP A 22 1.74 -3.43 -16.48
C ASP A 22 2.72 -3.23 -15.31
N SER A 23 2.29 -2.60 -14.23
CA SER A 23 3.16 -2.28 -13.10
C SER A 23 3.00 -3.25 -11.93
N LEU A 24 2.00 -4.11 -11.92
CA LEU A 24 1.68 -4.95 -10.77
C LEU A 24 2.24 -6.37 -10.90
N TRP A 25 2.92 -6.80 -9.85
CA TRP A 25 3.59 -8.09 -9.76
C TRP A 25 3.21 -8.78 -8.46
N LEU A 26 3.00 -10.09 -8.52
CA LEU A 26 2.79 -10.96 -7.36
C LEU A 26 4.04 -11.78 -7.11
N GLU A 27 4.51 -11.75 -5.87
CA GLU A 27 5.58 -12.60 -5.38
C GLU A 27 5.03 -13.61 -4.37
N THR A 28 5.48 -14.85 -4.50
CA THR A 28 5.31 -15.94 -3.53
C THR A 28 6.69 -16.40 -3.05
N GLU A 29 6.75 -17.40 -2.18
CA GLU A 29 8.03 -18.00 -1.76
C GLU A 29 8.76 -18.71 -2.92
N SER A 30 8.05 -19.10 -3.98
CA SER A 30 8.60 -19.92 -5.08
C SER A 30 8.75 -19.17 -6.40
N GLU A 31 8.00 -18.10 -6.61
CA GLU A 31 7.97 -17.42 -7.90
C GLU A 31 7.59 -15.94 -7.80
N THR A 32 7.81 -15.22 -8.89
CA THR A 32 7.36 -13.84 -9.06
C THR A 32 6.85 -13.67 -10.48
N LEU A 33 5.64 -13.14 -10.61
CA LEU A 33 4.93 -13.03 -11.88
C LEU A 33 4.19 -11.70 -12.00
N GLN A 34 3.95 -11.27 -13.23
CA GLN A 34 3.20 -10.06 -13.53
C GLN A 34 1.71 -10.39 -13.63
N THR A 35 0.86 -9.55 -13.07
CA THR A 35 -0.60 -9.68 -13.24
C THR A 35 -1.03 -9.10 -14.59
N ALA A 36 -2.11 -9.61 -15.17
CA ALA A 36 -2.58 -9.19 -16.49
C ALA A 36 -4.01 -8.62 -16.49
N GLY A 37 -4.20 -7.51 -17.22
CA GLY A 37 -5.52 -6.94 -17.48
C GLY A 37 -6.15 -6.22 -16.28
N ALA A 38 -7.37 -5.69 -16.47
CA ALA A 38 -8.02 -4.74 -15.55
C ALA A 38 -8.46 -5.33 -14.20
N VAL A 39 -8.41 -6.65 -14.03
CA VAL A 39 -8.66 -7.35 -12.76
C VAL A 39 -7.42 -8.02 -12.19
N GLY A 40 -6.29 -7.93 -12.90
CA GLY A 40 -5.01 -8.53 -12.52
C GLY A 40 -5.09 -10.05 -12.47
N LEU A 41 -5.37 -10.69 -13.62
CA LEU A 41 -5.35 -12.15 -13.76
C LEU A 41 -3.94 -12.70 -13.57
N PHE A 42 -3.83 -13.87 -12.96
CA PHE A 42 -2.58 -14.59 -12.80
C PHE A 42 -2.78 -16.10 -12.64
N GLU A 43 -1.70 -16.86 -12.85
CA GLU A 43 -1.65 -18.31 -12.65
C GLU A 43 -0.37 -18.66 -11.89
N LEU A 44 -0.51 -19.29 -10.73
CA LEU A 44 0.60 -19.80 -9.93
C LEU A 44 1.06 -21.16 -10.45
N THR A 45 2.35 -21.42 -10.39
CA THR A 45 2.93 -22.75 -10.64
C THR A 45 2.83 -23.67 -9.43
N VAL A 46 2.78 -23.10 -8.22
CA VAL A 46 2.64 -23.82 -6.96
C VAL A 46 1.65 -23.12 -6.01
N PRO A 47 0.93 -23.87 -5.15
CA PRO A 47 0.05 -23.25 -4.16
C PRO A 47 0.82 -22.32 -3.21
N ALA A 48 0.25 -21.15 -2.93
CA ALA A 48 0.76 -20.20 -1.95
C ALA A 48 -0.34 -19.82 -0.95
N GLN A 49 0.05 -19.48 0.28
CA GLN A 49 -0.90 -18.99 1.30
C GLN A 49 -0.91 -17.46 1.40
N LEU A 50 0.23 -16.85 1.09
CA LEU A 50 0.47 -15.41 1.18
C LEU A 50 1.16 -14.96 -0.10
N LEU A 51 0.74 -13.81 -0.58
CA LEU A 51 1.32 -13.16 -1.76
C LEU A 51 1.72 -11.74 -1.39
N THR A 52 2.84 -11.29 -1.93
CA THR A 52 3.29 -9.89 -1.82
C THR A 52 3.00 -9.20 -3.14
N LEU A 53 2.21 -8.13 -3.10
CA LEU A 53 1.96 -7.29 -4.25
C LEU A 53 3.09 -6.26 -4.38
N ARG A 54 3.70 -6.15 -5.55
CA ARG A 54 4.82 -5.25 -5.85
C ARG A 54 4.53 -4.33 -7.02
N TRP A 55 5.20 -3.18 -7.04
CA TRP A 55 5.10 -2.18 -8.09
C TRP A 55 6.33 -2.10 -9.00
N GLY A 56 6.15 -1.98 -10.31
CA GLY A 56 7.22 -1.71 -11.27
C GLY A 56 8.18 -2.86 -11.53
N GLY A 57 7.90 -4.06 -11.02
CA GLY A 57 8.71 -5.26 -11.24
C GLY A 57 8.76 -6.19 -10.02
N GLY A 58 9.29 -7.40 -10.23
CA GLY A 58 9.42 -8.41 -9.17
C GLY A 58 10.36 -8.02 -8.01
N SER A 59 11.27 -7.06 -8.23
CA SER A 59 12.13 -6.48 -7.18
C SER A 59 11.70 -5.08 -6.76
N GLY A 60 10.55 -4.60 -7.22
CA GLY A 60 10.03 -3.29 -6.88
C GLY A 60 9.47 -3.22 -5.47
N PRO A 61 9.06 -2.03 -4.99
CA PRO A 61 8.58 -1.89 -3.62
C PRO A 61 7.32 -2.72 -3.39
N ALA A 62 7.23 -3.31 -2.19
CA ALA A 62 6.05 -4.02 -1.76
C ALA A 62 4.96 -3.01 -1.39
N LEU A 63 3.74 -3.25 -1.88
CA LEU A 63 2.57 -2.39 -1.64
C LEU A 63 1.67 -2.96 -0.54
N ALA A 64 1.44 -4.27 -0.59
CA ALA A 64 0.53 -4.96 0.31
C ALA A 64 0.90 -6.43 0.43
N ARG A 65 0.49 -7.04 1.54
CA ARG A 65 0.50 -8.50 1.71
C ARG A 65 -0.93 -9.01 1.65
N LEU A 66 -1.16 -10.00 0.81
CA LEU A 66 -2.48 -10.56 0.51
C LEU A 66 -2.54 -12.02 0.96
N ARG A 67 -3.71 -12.45 1.43
CA ARG A 67 -3.98 -13.86 1.72
C ARG A 67 -4.51 -14.52 0.45
N TRP A 68 -3.98 -15.68 0.11
CA TRP A 68 -4.54 -16.50 -0.96
C TRP A 68 -6.01 -16.80 -0.68
N GLN A 69 -6.83 -16.60 -1.71
CA GLN A 69 -8.24 -16.87 -1.71
C GLN A 69 -8.60 -17.43 -3.09
N PRO A 70 -9.45 -18.46 -3.18
CA PRO A 70 -9.98 -18.91 -4.45
C PRO A 70 -10.63 -17.76 -5.20
N ASP A 71 -10.49 -17.75 -6.52
CA ASP A 71 -11.06 -16.77 -7.46
C ASP A 71 -10.46 -15.36 -7.38
N ASN A 72 -10.53 -14.68 -6.23
CA ASN A 72 -10.07 -13.29 -6.10
C ASN A 72 -9.31 -13.01 -4.79
N LEU A 73 -8.26 -12.19 -4.85
CA LEU A 73 -7.45 -11.80 -3.69
C LEU A 73 -8.03 -10.63 -2.88
N GLY A 74 -9.11 -10.01 -3.36
CA GLY A 74 -9.80 -8.92 -2.65
C GLY A 74 -9.07 -7.58 -2.63
N TRP A 75 -8.08 -7.35 -3.51
CA TRP A 75 -7.34 -6.10 -3.49
C TRP A 75 -8.09 -4.97 -4.21
N ASP A 76 -8.16 -3.81 -3.58
CA ASP A 76 -8.95 -2.64 -3.98
C ASP A 76 -8.06 -1.41 -4.26
N GLY A 77 -6.77 -1.63 -4.51
CA GLY A 77 -5.80 -0.55 -4.67
C GLY A 77 -5.18 -0.08 -3.36
N SER A 78 -5.56 -0.64 -2.21
CA SER A 78 -5.00 -0.28 -0.91
C SER A 78 -3.52 -0.62 -0.77
N VAL A 79 -2.80 0.26 -0.09
CA VAL A 79 -1.38 0.13 0.25
C VAL A 79 -1.24 0.31 1.75
N GLN A 80 -0.48 -0.57 2.40
CA GLN A 80 -0.35 -0.60 3.86
C GLN A 80 1.08 -0.93 4.25
N ILE A 81 1.80 0.03 4.82
CA ILE A 81 3.23 -0.10 5.09
C ILE A 81 3.52 0.35 6.52
N GLY A 82 4.31 -0.44 7.25
CA GLY A 82 4.86 -0.10 8.55
C GLY A 82 6.35 0.18 8.45
N GLY A 83 6.83 1.25 9.08
CA GLY A 83 8.25 1.62 9.02
C GLY A 83 8.54 3.03 9.52
N PHE A 84 9.38 3.76 8.81
CA PHE A 84 9.84 5.11 9.15
C PHE A 84 9.73 6.05 7.95
N ILE A 85 9.41 7.32 8.24
CA ILE A 85 9.48 8.39 7.25
C ILE A 85 10.94 8.78 7.08
N ASP A 86 11.52 8.46 5.92
CA ASP A 86 12.93 8.67 5.61
C ASP A 86 13.20 10.08 5.08
N ALA A 87 12.25 10.61 4.30
CA ALA A 87 12.36 11.94 3.70
C ALA A 87 10.98 12.49 3.32
N LEU A 88 10.92 13.81 3.16
CA LEU A 88 9.75 14.51 2.66
C LEU A 88 10.20 15.65 1.75
N HIS A 89 9.63 15.72 0.54
CA HIS A 89 9.87 16.81 -0.40
C HIS A 89 8.56 17.49 -0.78
N MET A 90 8.58 18.82 -0.83
CA MET A 90 7.47 19.61 -1.35
C MET A 90 7.69 19.86 -2.84
N THR A 91 6.65 19.66 -3.63
CA THR A 91 6.65 19.96 -5.05
C THR A 91 5.32 20.57 -5.45
N SER A 92 5.26 21.19 -6.62
CA SER A 92 4.03 21.68 -7.20
C SER A 92 3.72 20.96 -8.50
N VAL A 93 2.44 20.76 -8.74
CA VAL A 93 1.95 20.09 -9.94
C VAL A 93 0.98 21.02 -10.65
N GLU A 94 1.21 21.25 -11.94
CA GLU A 94 0.33 22.07 -12.77
C GLU A 94 -0.91 21.27 -13.17
N ARG A 95 -2.06 21.59 -12.57
CA ARG A 95 -3.37 20.98 -12.87
C ARG A 95 -4.45 22.05 -13.02
N GLY A 96 -4.29 22.90 -14.04
CA GLY A 96 -5.13 24.09 -14.24
C GLY A 96 -4.72 25.25 -13.33
N GLU A 97 -4.42 24.95 -12.07
CA GLU A 97 -3.71 25.82 -11.12
C GLU A 97 -2.51 25.04 -10.53
N GLU A 98 -1.57 25.78 -9.92
CA GLU A 98 -0.42 25.19 -9.24
C GLU A 98 -0.86 24.62 -7.89
N ILE A 99 -0.82 23.29 -7.75
CA ILE A 99 -1.20 22.59 -6.52
C ILE A 99 0.06 22.11 -5.82
N GLY A 100 0.26 22.51 -4.56
CA GLY A 100 1.33 22.02 -3.71
C GLY A 100 1.06 20.62 -3.17
N VAL A 101 2.06 19.75 -3.26
CA VAL A 101 1.99 18.34 -2.92
C VAL A 101 3.25 17.94 -2.15
N ALA A 102 3.06 17.22 -1.05
CA ALA A 102 4.14 16.56 -0.34
C ALA A 102 4.36 15.16 -0.92
N VAL A 103 5.61 14.84 -1.24
CA VAL A 103 6.09 13.50 -1.57
C VAL A 103 6.83 12.95 -0.36
N ILE A 104 6.25 11.94 0.26
CA ILE A 104 6.69 11.32 1.51
C ILE A 104 7.35 9.98 1.19
N PHE A 105 8.62 9.83 1.59
CA PHE A 105 9.40 8.62 1.40
C PHE A 105 9.27 7.77 2.66
N LEU A 106 8.73 6.57 2.51
CA LEU A 106 8.49 5.65 3.60
C LEU A 106 9.32 4.38 3.36
N GLY A 107 10.34 4.18 4.20
CA GLY A 107 11.10 2.95 4.29
C GLY A 107 10.41 1.99 5.25
N GLY A 108 10.11 0.77 4.80
CA GLY A 108 9.40 -0.18 5.64
C GLY A 108 8.97 -1.47 4.94
N GLN A 109 8.09 -2.19 5.60
CA GLN A 109 7.56 -3.48 5.18
C GLN A 109 6.03 -3.41 5.08
N PRO A 110 5.40 -4.23 4.21
CA PRO A 110 3.94 -4.29 4.17
C PRO A 110 3.37 -4.78 5.50
N LEU A 111 2.15 -4.34 5.80
CA LEU A 111 1.42 -4.87 6.95
C LEU A 111 0.79 -6.23 6.60
N LYS A 112 0.52 -7.03 7.63
CA LYS A 112 -0.16 -8.32 7.54
C LYS A 112 -1.57 -8.12 6.95
N PRO A 113 -2.08 -9.09 6.17
CA PRO A 113 -3.42 -8.99 5.59
C PRO A 113 -4.48 -8.71 6.66
N GLY A 114 -5.38 -7.77 6.38
CA GLY A 114 -6.50 -7.41 7.25
C GLY A 114 -6.17 -6.43 8.39
N THR A 115 -4.93 -5.94 8.47
CA THR A 115 -4.57 -4.86 9.40
C THR A 115 -5.45 -3.63 9.12
N GLN A 116 -5.98 -3.01 10.19
CA GLN A 116 -6.91 -1.90 10.06
C GLN A 116 -6.24 -0.56 10.40
N PRO A 117 -6.50 0.51 9.63
CA PRO A 117 -5.95 1.84 9.89
C PRO A 117 -6.42 2.45 11.22
N HIS A 118 -7.63 2.08 11.65
CA HIS A 118 -8.24 2.61 12.85
C HIS A 118 -9.12 1.54 13.53
N PRO A 119 -9.40 1.70 14.84
CA PRO A 119 -10.37 0.86 15.52
C PRO A 119 -11.72 0.85 14.79
N THR A 120 -12.29 -0.34 14.59
CA THR A 120 -13.62 -0.54 14.00
C THR A 120 -14.70 0.05 14.92
N MET A 121 -15.91 0.26 14.42
CA MET A 121 -17.02 0.70 15.28
C MET A 121 -17.22 -0.24 16.48
N HIS A 122 -17.09 -1.55 16.27
CA HIS A 122 -17.23 -2.53 17.34
C HIS A 122 -16.12 -2.37 18.39
N SER A 123 -14.85 -2.31 17.98
CA SER A 123 -13.74 -2.17 18.94
C SER A 123 -13.70 -0.82 19.65
N ARG A 124 -14.41 0.19 19.14
CA ARG A 124 -14.58 1.47 19.83
C ARG A 124 -15.56 1.41 21.02
N HIS A 125 -16.35 0.36 21.11
CA HIS A 125 -17.25 0.13 22.25
C HIS A 125 -16.57 -0.70 23.36
N ASP A 126 -15.43 -1.33 23.08
CA ASP A 126 -14.67 -2.09 24.05
C ASP A 126 -13.77 -1.16 24.87
N VAL A 127 -13.96 -1.16 26.20
CA VAL A 127 -13.15 -0.37 27.14
C VAL A 127 -12.30 -1.31 27.99
N PRO A 128 -10.95 -1.12 28.04
CA PRO A 128 -10.21 -0.05 27.40
C PRO A 128 -10.09 -0.23 25.87
N TYR A 129 -9.98 0.90 25.15
CA TYR A 129 -9.67 0.87 23.71
C TYR A 129 -8.39 0.07 23.48
N PRO A 130 -8.34 -0.80 22.46
CA PRO A 130 -7.13 -1.57 22.16
C PRO A 130 -5.99 -0.61 21.79
N VAL A 131 -4.86 -0.76 22.49
CA VAL A 131 -3.63 -0.02 22.18
C VAL A 131 -2.98 -0.68 20.96
N PRO A 132 -2.67 0.07 19.89
CA PRO A 132 -2.04 -0.51 18.71
C PRO A 132 -0.59 -0.92 19.01
N SER A 133 -0.15 -2.03 18.45
CA SER A 133 1.25 -2.49 18.46
C SER A 133 1.88 -2.23 17.10
N PHE A 134 3.10 -1.70 17.08
CA PHE A 134 3.84 -1.46 15.84
C PHE A 134 4.28 -2.78 15.20
N GLU A 135 4.81 -3.71 16.00
CA GLU A 135 5.46 -4.94 15.53
C GLU A 135 4.44 -6.00 15.11
N ASP A 136 3.30 -6.09 15.81
CA ASP A 136 2.32 -7.16 15.60
C ASP A 136 1.82 -7.26 14.15
N PRO A 137 1.49 -6.17 13.44
CA PRO A 137 1.04 -6.25 12.06
C PRO A 137 2.18 -6.24 11.04
N ILE A 138 3.45 -6.06 11.41
CA ILE A 138 4.55 -6.06 10.42
C ILE A 138 4.87 -7.48 9.96
N THR A 139 5.29 -7.61 8.70
CA THR A 139 5.75 -8.87 8.13
C THR A 139 7.26 -8.95 7.92
N ASP A 140 7.95 -9.67 8.81
CA ASP A 140 9.39 -9.94 8.71
C ASP A 140 9.77 -10.79 7.48
N ALA A 141 8.81 -11.46 6.85
CA ALA A 141 9.04 -12.30 5.68
C ALA A 141 9.30 -11.52 4.38
N VAL A 142 9.00 -10.21 4.36
CA VAL A 142 9.19 -9.36 3.17
C VAL A 142 10.31 -8.37 3.50
N PRO A 143 11.40 -8.30 2.72
CA PRO A 143 12.47 -7.33 2.96
C PRO A 143 11.94 -5.89 2.94
N GLU A 144 12.57 -5.02 3.73
CA GLU A 144 12.30 -3.58 3.68
C GLU A 144 12.48 -3.01 2.28
N SER A 145 11.60 -2.09 1.91
CA SER A 145 11.66 -1.33 0.66
C SER A 145 11.16 0.09 0.88
N VAL A 146 11.39 0.97 -0.09
CA VAL A 146 10.95 2.37 -0.04
C VAL A 146 9.75 2.58 -0.93
N THR A 147 8.67 3.13 -0.36
CA THR A 147 7.46 3.54 -1.08
C THR A 147 7.32 5.06 -1.07
N TYR A 148 6.62 5.60 -2.07
CA TYR A 148 6.43 7.04 -2.24
C TYR A 148 4.97 7.40 -2.12
N TRP A 149 4.65 8.31 -1.22
CA TRP A 149 3.29 8.67 -0.85
C TRP A 149 3.03 10.14 -1.10
N LEU A 150 1.81 10.45 -1.55
CA LEU A 150 1.37 11.78 -1.90
C LEU A 150 0.36 12.25 -0.86
N ALA A 151 0.53 13.48 -0.39
CA ALA A 151 -0.46 14.18 0.42
C ALA A 151 -0.55 15.64 -0.03
N PRO A 152 -1.73 16.29 0.05
CA PRO A 152 -1.83 17.75 -0.11
C PRO A 152 -0.90 18.47 0.85
N GLU A 153 -0.27 19.56 0.42
CA GLU A 153 0.72 20.27 1.24
C GLU A 153 0.18 20.81 2.57
N ASP A 154 -1.10 21.13 2.60
CA ASP A 154 -1.84 21.68 3.74
C ASP A 154 -2.50 20.60 4.61
N SER A 155 -2.29 19.31 4.28
CA SER A 155 -2.85 18.20 5.04
C SER A 155 -2.16 18.00 6.38
N SER A 156 -2.92 17.67 7.42
CA SER A 156 -2.37 17.25 8.72
C SER A 156 -1.48 16.01 8.61
N LEU A 157 -1.64 15.20 7.56
CA LEU A 157 -0.77 14.05 7.29
C LEU A 157 0.68 14.48 7.06
N VAL A 158 0.90 15.63 6.41
CA VAL A 158 2.25 16.19 6.19
C VAL A 158 2.88 16.57 7.52
N THR A 159 2.13 17.22 8.41
CA THR A 159 2.61 17.56 9.75
C THR A 159 2.96 16.32 10.57
N LEU A 160 2.13 15.28 10.54
CA LEU A 160 2.40 14.02 11.23
C LEU A 160 3.61 13.29 10.65
N ALA A 161 3.77 13.28 9.33
CA ALA A 161 4.94 12.69 8.67
C ALA A 161 6.23 13.45 9.00
N GLN A 162 6.18 14.79 9.07
CA GLN A 162 7.30 15.62 9.51
C GLN A 162 7.67 15.31 10.96
N ASP A 163 6.70 15.23 11.86
CA ASP A 163 6.93 14.90 13.27
C ASP A 163 7.55 13.51 13.43
N ALA A 164 7.04 12.52 12.70
CA ALA A 164 7.57 11.17 12.67
C ALA A 164 9.02 11.14 12.18
N MET A 165 9.32 11.84 11.09
CA MET A 165 10.66 11.95 10.53
C MET A 165 11.64 12.61 11.52
N MET A 166 11.25 13.74 12.11
CA MET A 166 12.11 14.52 13.02
C MET A 166 12.40 13.77 14.33
N ASN A 167 11.42 13.05 14.85
CA ASN A 167 11.53 12.32 16.11
C ASN A 167 11.87 10.83 15.93
N LYS A 168 12.07 10.38 14.68
CA LYS A 168 12.31 8.96 14.33
C LYS A 168 11.23 8.04 14.90
N LEU A 169 9.97 8.48 14.82
CA LEU A 169 8.85 7.67 15.26
C LEU A 169 8.57 6.58 14.23
N ARG A 170 8.21 5.42 14.76
CA ARG A 170 7.66 4.32 13.98
C ARG A 170 6.26 4.68 13.52
N VAL A 171 5.91 4.29 12.30
CA VAL A 171 4.61 4.62 11.71
C VAL A 171 3.96 3.43 11.01
N HIS A 172 2.64 3.41 11.00
CA HIS A 172 1.86 2.66 10.00
C HIS A 172 1.18 3.66 9.08
N CYS A 173 1.42 3.55 7.78
CA CYS A 173 0.80 4.37 6.74
C CYS A 173 -0.19 3.53 5.93
N TYR A 174 -1.35 4.14 5.65
CA TYR A 174 -2.40 3.54 4.84
C TYR A 174 -2.85 4.51 3.76
N GLY A 175 -3.19 3.96 2.60
CA GLY A 175 -3.76 4.74 1.50
C GLY A 175 -4.01 3.89 0.28
N HIS A 176 -4.10 4.52 -0.89
CA HIS A 176 -4.54 3.86 -2.11
C HIS A 176 -3.79 4.34 -3.35
N LEU A 177 -3.75 3.51 -4.39
CA LEU A 177 -3.36 3.96 -5.73
C LEU A 177 -4.30 5.06 -6.22
N ALA A 178 -3.75 6.21 -6.60
CA ALA A 178 -4.51 7.37 -7.02
C ALA A 178 -5.48 7.04 -8.18
N PRO A 179 -6.71 7.56 -8.19
CA PRO A 179 -7.61 7.32 -9.32
C PRO A 179 -7.05 7.94 -10.61
N ALA A 180 -7.18 7.23 -11.74
CA ALA A 180 -6.71 7.70 -13.05
C ALA A 180 -7.32 9.05 -13.45
N SER A 181 -8.60 9.29 -13.09
CA SER A 181 -9.28 10.57 -13.30
C SER A 181 -8.60 11.75 -12.61
N GLY A 182 -7.78 11.48 -11.59
CA GLY A 182 -6.99 12.47 -10.88
C GLY A 182 -5.70 12.89 -11.59
N GLY A 183 -5.28 12.25 -12.69
CA GLY A 183 -4.10 12.70 -13.44
C GLY A 183 -2.75 12.43 -12.78
N TRP A 184 -2.70 11.98 -11.52
CA TRP A 184 -1.47 11.83 -10.71
C TRP A 184 -0.35 11.02 -11.37
N HIS A 185 -0.72 9.92 -12.03
CA HIS A 185 0.16 9.07 -12.83
C HIS A 185 0.98 9.80 -13.92
N TRP A 186 0.59 10.99 -14.37
CA TRP A 186 1.35 11.76 -15.36
C TRP A 186 2.54 12.49 -14.76
N HIS A 187 2.55 12.62 -13.43
CA HIS A 187 3.56 13.36 -12.68
C HIS A 187 4.38 12.43 -11.78
N PHE A 188 3.81 11.29 -11.36
CA PHE A 188 4.42 10.37 -10.42
C PHE A 188 4.39 8.93 -10.93
N GLY A 189 5.54 8.25 -10.90
CA GLY A 189 5.69 6.86 -11.34
C GLY A 189 5.06 5.82 -10.40
N LEU A 190 4.80 6.18 -9.14
CA LEU A 190 4.03 5.40 -8.17
C LEU A 190 3.12 6.36 -7.38
N PRO A 191 1.91 6.64 -7.88
CA PRO A 191 1.03 7.62 -7.25
C PRO A 191 0.20 6.96 -6.14
N ILE A 192 0.75 6.84 -4.93
CA ILE A 192 0.00 6.39 -3.74
C ILE A 192 -0.49 7.62 -2.99
N VAL A 193 -1.80 7.77 -2.80
CA VAL A 193 -2.37 8.85 -1.99
C VAL A 193 -2.46 8.36 -0.55
N MET A 194 -1.84 9.09 0.38
CA MET A 194 -1.91 8.80 1.80
C MET A 194 -3.27 9.20 2.36
N GLU A 195 -3.88 8.30 3.13
CA GLU A 195 -5.18 8.54 3.78
C GLU A 195 -5.04 8.65 5.30
N SER A 196 -4.14 7.87 5.89
CA SER A 196 -3.94 7.87 7.33
C SER A 196 -2.54 7.45 7.73
N ILE A 197 -2.14 7.90 8.93
CA ILE A 197 -0.86 7.59 9.56
C ILE A 197 -1.09 7.36 11.06
N THR A 198 -0.58 6.26 11.58
CA THR A 198 -0.54 5.96 13.02
C THR A 198 0.88 6.11 13.50
N LEU A 199 1.09 6.92 14.54
CA LEU A 199 2.40 7.15 15.16
C LEU A 199 2.59 6.26 16.37
N PHE A 200 3.78 5.70 16.52
CA PHE A 200 4.17 4.89 17.66
C PHE A 200 5.34 5.54 18.38
N ALA A 201 5.15 5.80 19.67
CA ALA A 201 6.22 6.25 20.55
C ALA A 201 7.32 5.16 20.66
N PRO A 202 8.58 5.56 20.90
CA PRO A 202 9.71 4.64 21.08
C PRO A 202 9.58 3.76 22.33
#